data_AF-A0A3M1LGQ5-F1
#
_entry.id   AF-A0A3M1LGQ5-F1
#
_cell.length_a   1.000
_cell.length_b   1.000
_cell.length_c   1.000
_cell.angle_alpha   90.00
_cell.angle_beta   90.00
_cell.angle_gamma   90.00
#
_symmetry.space_group_name_H-M   'P 1'
#
loop_
_entity.id
_entity.type
_entity.pdbx_description
1 polymer ?
#
loop_
_entity_poly.entity_id
_entity_poly.type
_entity_poly.pdbx_seq_one_letter_code
_entity_poly.pdbx_strand_id
1 'polypeptide(L)' 'NLSRWLAENGHRIVYIYGELDTWSACAVPPSDKVDARWFILEGQDHRGARIRNMSPEQKSELLQTLESWLGVRLPAAVED' A
#
# COMPACT_ATOMS: atom_id res chain seq x y z
N ASN A 1 -20.62 0.88 10.26
CA ASN A 1 -20.01 -0.17 9.41
C ASN A 1 -18.59 0.31 9.08
N LEU A 2 -17.58 -0.53 9.31
CA LEU A 2 -16.16 -0.17 9.17
C LEU A 2 -15.78 0.24 7.73
N SER A 3 -16.25 -0.49 6.71
CA SER A 3 -15.89 -0.23 5.31
C SER A 3 -16.33 1.17 4.87
N ARG A 4 -17.54 1.61 5.27
CA ARG A 4 -18.00 2.98 4.99
C ARG A 4 -17.12 4.02 5.69
N TRP A 5 -16.75 3.76 6.94
CA TRP A 5 -15.91 4.68 7.70
C TRP A 5 -14.52 4.82 7.06
N LEU A 6 -13.90 3.70 6.65
CA LEU A 6 -12.60 3.70 5.96
C LEU A 6 -12.64 4.47 4.64
N ALA A 7 -13.72 4.36 3.87
CA ALA A 7 -13.88 5.07 2.61
C ALA A 7 -13.96 6.60 2.77
N GLU A 8 -14.28 7.11 3.96
CA GLU A 8 -14.45 8.54 4.23
C GLU A 8 -13.38 9.12 5.16
N ASN A 9 -12.72 8.28 5.97
CA ASN A 9 -11.84 8.74 7.06
C ASN A 9 -10.49 7.99 7.10
N GLY A 10 -10.30 6.94 6.28
CA GLY A 10 -9.11 6.09 6.28
C GLY A 10 -7.89 6.72 5.61
N HIS A 11 -7.49 7.92 6.03
CA HIS A 11 -6.30 8.61 5.51
C HIS A 11 -5.01 8.01 6.07
N ARG A 12 -3.93 8.16 5.31
CA ARG A 12 -2.56 7.73 5.62
C ARG A 12 -2.44 6.23 5.91
N ILE A 13 -3.18 5.42 5.14
CA ILE A 13 -3.09 3.96 5.17
C ILE A 13 -2.48 3.48 3.86
N VAL A 14 -1.52 2.56 3.97
CA VAL A 14 -0.99 1.80 2.83
C VAL A 14 -1.58 0.40 2.87
N TYR A 15 -2.38 0.07 1.87
CA TYR A 15 -2.91 -1.26 1.64
C TYR A 15 -2.00 -2.02 0.68
N ILE A 16 -1.57 -3.22 1.09
CA ILE A 16 -0.72 -4.11 0.28
C ILE A 16 -1.44 -5.44 0.16
N TYR A 17 -1.70 -5.84 -1.07
CA TYR A 17 -2.43 -7.05 -1.41
C TYR A 17 -1.64 -7.87 -2.43
N GLY A 18 -1.72 -9.20 -2.32
CA GLY A 18 -1.23 -10.11 -3.37
C GLY A 18 -2.32 -10.35 -4.41
N GLU A 19 -1.96 -10.40 -5.69
CA GLU A 19 -2.90 -10.75 -6.76
C GLU A 19 -3.47 -12.16 -6.61
N LEU A 20 -2.66 -13.11 -6.13
CA LEU A 20 -3.04 -14.51 -5.93
C LEU A 20 -3.43 -14.80 -4.47
N ASP A 21 -3.47 -13.78 -3.62
CA ASP A 21 -3.87 -13.92 -2.22
C ASP A 21 -5.40 -14.04 -2.11
N THR A 22 -5.89 -15.18 -1.58
CA THR A 22 -7.32 -15.41 -1.37
C THR A 22 -7.95 -14.43 -0.39
N TRP A 23 -7.17 -13.83 0.51
CA TRP A 23 -7.64 -12.80 1.43
C TRP A 23 -7.87 -11.45 0.73
N SER A 24 -7.25 -11.21 -0.44
CA SER A 24 -7.48 -10.01 -1.26
C SER A 24 -8.92 -9.94 -1.79
N ALA A 25 -9.67 -11.04 -1.79
CA ALA A 25 -11.11 -11.03 -2.10
C ALA A 25 -11.90 -10.10 -1.16
N CYS A 26 -11.39 -9.87 0.05
CA CYS A 26 -11.97 -8.96 1.04
C CYS A 26 -11.20 -7.64 1.16
N ALA A 27 -10.39 -7.28 0.15
CA ALA A 27 -9.61 -6.05 0.13
C ALA A 27 -10.50 -4.81 0.35
N VAL A 28 -9.94 -3.79 1.01
CA VAL A 28 -10.60 -2.49 1.15
C VAL A 28 -10.61 -1.82 -0.22
N PRO A 29 -11.78 -1.49 -0.80
CA PRO A 29 -11.83 -0.85 -2.11
C PRO A 29 -11.17 0.54 -2.08
N PRO A 30 -10.52 0.96 -3.17
CA PRO A 30 -10.03 2.33 -3.32
C PRO A 30 -11.15 3.36 -3.13
N SER A 31 -10.79 4.50 -2.54
CA SER A 31 -11.68 5.65 -2.38
C SER A 31 -10.92 6.93 -2.72
N ASP A 32 -11.52 7.77 -3.56
CA ASP A 32 -11.01 9.08 -3.96
C ASP A 32 -11.15 10.15 -2.87
N LYS A 33 -11.88 9.84 -1.79
CA LYS A 33 -12.11 10.75 -0.65
C LYS A 33 -11.00 10.73 0.39
N VAL A 34 -10.10 9.75 0.32
CA VAL A 34 -9.03 9.57 1.30
C VAL A 34 -7.66 9.61 0.65
N ASP A 35 -6.70 10.13 1.40
CA ASP A 35 -5.28 10.10 1.03
C ASP A 35 -4.70 8.78 1.53
N ALA A 36 -4.84 7.74 0.73
CA ALA A 36 -4.35 6.40 1.01
C ALA A 36 -3.80 5.76 -0.27
N ARG A 37 -3.02 4.69 -0.12
CA ARG A 37 -2.41 3.98 -1.26
C ARG A 37 -2.80 2.52 -1.27
N TRP A 38 -3.00 1.97 -2.46
CA TRP A 38 -3.34 0.57 -2.69
C TRP A 38 -2.33 -0.02 -3.66
N PHE A 39 -1.63 -1.05 -3.22
CA PHE A 39 -0.67 -1.80 -4.03
C PHE A 39 -1.15 -3.24 -4.18
N ILE A 40 -1.39 -3.65 -5.42
CA ILE A 40 -1.62 -5.05 -5.78
C ILE A 40 -0.30 -5.57 -6.35
N LEU A 41 0.27 -6.59 -5.71
CA LEU A 41 1.54 -7.18 -6.10
C LEU A 41 1.25 -8.37 -7.02
N GLU A 42 1.58 -8.18 -8.30
CA GLU A 42 1.38 -9.17 -9.37
C GLU A 42 2.08 -10.50 -9.03
N GLY A 43 1.36 -11.60 -9.25
CA GLY A 43 1.83 -12.96 -8.99
C GLY A 43 2.12 -13.30 -7.52
N GLN A 44 1.89 -12.39 -6.56
CA GLN A 44 2.15 -12.67 -5.14
C GLN A 44 0.94 -13.29 -4.45
N ASP A 45 1.20 -14.32 -3.64
CA ASP A 45 0.25 -14.90 -2.69
C ASP A 45 0.27 -14.15 -1.34
N HIS A 46 -0.45 -14.68 -0.35
CA HIS A 46 -0.51 -14.11 0.99
C HIS A 46 0.86 -13.93 1.65
N ARG A 47 1.78 -14.89 1.46
CA ARG A 47 3.13 -14.83 2.03
C ARG A 47 3.97 -13.77 1.30
N GLY A 48 3.74 -13.62 0.01
CA GLY A 48 4.45 -12.75 -0.92
C GLY A 48 4.02 -11.28 -0.90
N ALA A 49 2.83 -10.95 -0.41
CA ALA A 49 2.31 -9.58 -0.32
C ALA A 49 3.08 -8.70 0.70
N ARG A 50 4.32 -8.33 0.37
CA ARG A 50 5.26 -7.60 1.24
C ARG A 50 6.02 -6.55 0.45
N ILE A 51 6.40 -5.45 1.12
CA ILE A 51 7.16 -4.34 0.54
C ILE A 51 8.43 -4.82 -0.20
N ARG A 52 9.14 -5.82 0.32
CA ARG A 52 10.35 -6.36 -0.32
C ARG A 52 10.09 -6.90 -1.74
N ASN A 53 8.87 -7.39 -2.00
CA ASN A 53 8.45 -7.97 -3.27
C ASN A 53 7.70 -6.98 -4.18
N MET A 54 7.59 -5.70 -3.80
CA MET A 54 7.08 -4.65 -4.67
C MET A 54 8.01 -4.41 -5.87
N SER A 55 7.44 -4.00 -7.01
CA SER A 55 8.22 -3.52 -8.14
C SER A 55 9.04 -2.27 -7.77
N PRO A 56 10.10 -1.93 -8.53
CA PRO A 56 10.84 -0.68 -8.31
C PRO A 56 9.93 0.56 -8.33
N GLU A 57 8.93 0.59 -9.21
CA GLU A 57 7.96 1.69 -9.35
C GLU A 57 7.07 1.79 -8.12
N GLN A 58 6.53 0.65 -7.65
CA GLN A 58 5.72 0.59 -6.44
C GLN A 58 6.51 1.01 -5.19
N LYS A 59 7.78 0.59 -5.08
CA LYS A 59 8.67 1.03 -3.99
C LYS A 59 8.90 2.53 -4.04
N SER A 60 9.13 3.07 -5.25
CA SER A 60 9.30 4.52 -5.45
C SER A 60 8.05 5.29 -5.05
N GLU A 61 6.86 4.85 -5.47
CA GLU A 61 5.58 5.48 -5.09
C GLU A 61 5.34 5.42 -3.57
N LEU A 62 5.62 4.27 -2.94
CA LEU A 62 5.51 4.10 -1.50
C LEU A 62 6.43 5.07 -0.75
N LEU A 63 7.71 5.14 -1.15
CA LEU A 63 8.68 6.03 -0.50
C LEU A 63 8.26 7.50 -0.65
N GLN A 64 7.87 7.94 -1.85
CA GLN A 64 7.39 9.31 -2.07
C GLN A 64 6.14 9.63 -1.23
N THR A 65 5.23 8.67 -1.11
CA THR A 65 4.03 8.81 -0.25
C THR A 65 4.45 8.98 1.22
N LEU A 66 5.36 8.14 1.71
CA LEU A 66 5.84 8.20 3.09
C LEU A 66 6.59 9.51 3.37
N GLU A 67 7.45 9.96 2.47
CA GLU A 67 8.14 11.24 2.57
C GLU A 67 7.15 12.41 2.68
N SER A 68 6.10 12.41 1.84
CA SER A 68 5.04 13.40 1.88
C SER A 68 4.26 13.38 3.21
N TRP A 69 3.87 12.20 3.69
CA TRP A 69 3.09 12.06 4.92
C TRP A 69 3.88 12.39 6.18
N LEU A 70 5.17 12.05 6.20
CA LEU A 70 6.06 12.28 7.34
C LEU A 70 6.68 13.68 7.32
N GLY A 71 6.68 14.36 6.16
CA GLY A 71 7.30 15.67 5.99
C GLY A 71 8.83 15.63 6.11
N VAL A 72 9.44 14.46 5.86
CA VAL A 72 10.89 14.25 5.93
C VAL A 72 11.35 13.50 4.70
N ARG A 73 12.61 13.72 4.30
CA ARG A 73 13.23 12.91 3.27
C ARG A 73 13.74 11.62 3.90
N LEU A 74 13.38 10.48 3.32
CA LEU A 74 13.84 9.19 3.81
C LEU A 74 15.28 8.94 3.34
N PRO A 75 16.11 8.25 4.13
CA PRO A 75 17.43 7.85 3.68
C PRO A 75 17.31 6.95 2.45
N ALA A 76 18.29 7.04 1.55
CA ALA A 76 18.39 6.09 0.44
C ALA A 76 18.42 4.67 1.01
N ALA A 77 17.65 3.76 0.39
CA ALA A 77 17.64 2.37 0.80
C ALA A 77 19.07 1.83 0.83
N VAL A 78 19.48 1.31 1.98
CA VAL A 78 20.75 0.59 2.11
C VAL A 78 20.49 -0.77 1.46
N GLU A 79 21.26 -1.11 0.42
CA GLU A 79 21.21 -2.45 -0.16
C GLU A 79 21.80 -3.44 0.86
N ASP A 80 20.99 -4.39 1.31
CA ASP A 80 21.41 -5.54 2.14
C ASP A 80 21.95 -6.68 1.25
#